data_AF-A0AAN5CLF3-F1
#
_entry.id   AF-A0AAN5CLF3-F1
#
_cell.length_a   1.000
_cell.length_b   1.000
_cell.length_c   1.000
_cell.angle_alpha   90.00
_cell.angle_beta   90.00
_cell.angle_gamma   90.00
#
_symmetry.space_group_name_H-M   'P 1'
#
loop_
_entity.id
_entity.type
_entity.pdbx_description
1 polymer ?
#
loop_
_entity_poly.entity_id
_entity_poly.type
_entity_poly.pdbx_seq_one_letter_code
_entity_poly.pdbx_strand_id
1 'polypeptide(L)'
;MFQLVSSSNNEIISELPFNNTGSFAYRYLGLLHFCDGEPNDSATIALRNACREKHNVTIYDGWIVMEYWPNGRFALKPFLLLLYADIFLLSSFLTVISLATMTFYHIRINTAFSEYYRRLQRKVLIALCAQTAVPLLCVYLPYVSILNTPFFDINDFVSPEMSASVVSAFPLWDAAVIILLMKDYRDGAVSMLWRRRKPRVIAVTQAFTTCNV
;
A
#
# COMPACT_ATOMS: atom_id res chain seq x y z
N MET A 1 11.47 -23.23 33.60
CA MET A 1 10.28 -23.71 32.85
C MET A 1 9.99 -22.75 31.67
N PHE A 2 10.99 -22.51 30.82
CA PHE A 2 10.93 -21.53 29.72
C PHE A 2 11.25 -22.15 28.35
N GLN A 3 11.40 -23.48 28.27
CA GLN A 3 11.73 -24.18 27.02
C GLN A 3 10.56 -24.92 26.36
N LEU A 4 9.44 -25.17 27.05
CA LEU A 4 8.36 -25.99 26.48
C LEU A 4 7.30 -25.19 25.69
N VAL A 5 7.24 -23.86 25.82
CA VAL A 5 6.30 -23.00 25.05
C VAL A 5 6.94 -22.40 23.79
N SER A 6 8.27 -22.51 23.63
CA SER A 6 8.97 -22.07 22.42
C SER A 6 8.93 -23.12 21.30
N SER A 7 8.73 -24.41 21.61
CA SER A 7 8.79 -25.47 20.60
C SER A 7 7.51 -25.55 19.77
N SER A 8 6.33 -25.34 20.37
CA SER A 8 5.04 -25.47 19.67
C SER A 8 4.67 -24.22 18.84
N ASN A 9 5.17 -23.03 19.20
CA ASN A 9 4.94 -21.81 18.42
C ASN A 9 5.81 -21.71 17.17
N ASN A 10 6.91 -22.47 17.09
CA ASN A 10 7.79 -22.46 15.92
C ASN A 10 7.23 -23.30 14.76
N GLU A 11 6.43 -24.33 15.05
CA GLU A 11 5.80 -25.18 14.02
C GLU A 11 4.60 -24.49 13.36
N ILE A 12 3.81 -23.73 14.13
CA ILE A 12 2.65 -22.99 13.60
C ILE A 12 3.09 -21.76 12.78
N ILE A 13 4.26 -21.17 13.09
CA ILE A 13 4.83 -20.06 12.31
C ILE A 13 5.58 -20.57 11.07
N SER A 14 6.04 -21.83 11.04
CA SER A 14 6.68 -22.42 9.86
C SER A 14 5.73 -22.84 8.74
N GLU A 15 4.42 -22.87 8.97
CA GLU A 15 3.40 -23.15 7.93
C GLU A 15 2.68 -21.90 7.39
N LEU A 16 3.03 -20.70 7.85
CA LEU A 16 2.72 -19.51 7.08
C LEU A 16 3.66 -19.49 5.88
N PRO A 17 3.18 -19.41 4.63
CA PRO A 17 4.04 -19.43 3.46
C PRO A 17 4.82 -18.11 3.38
N PHE A 18 5.90 -18.00 4.15
CA PHE A 18 6.91 -16.95 4.09
C PHE A 18 7.83 -17.16 2.86
N ASN A 19 7.28 -17.76 1.79
CA ASN A 19 7.82 -17.77 0.44
C ASN A 19 7.32 -16.54 -0.37
N ASN A 20 6.60 -15.62 0.28
CA ASN A 20 5.81 -14.60 -0.41
C ASN A 20 6.63 -13.37 -0.87
N THR A 21 7.82 -13.14 -0.31
CA THR A 21 8.66 -11.99 -0.70
C THR A 21 9.27 -12.18 -2.10
N GLY A 22 9.70 -13.41 -2.43
CA GLY A 22 10.14 -13.76 -3.78
C GLY A 22 8.98 -13.83 -4.79
N SER A 23 7.81 -14.28 -4.34
CA SER A 23 6.56 -14.27 -5.11
C SER A 23 6.13 -12.86 -5.50
N PHE A 24 6.25 -11.88 -4.60
CA PHE A 24 5.89 -10.48 -4.89
C PHE A 24 6.81 -9.86 -5.94
N ALA A 25 8.12 -10.05 -5.82
CA ALA A 25 9.09 -9.54 -6.78
C ALA A 25 8.89 -10.16 -8.17
N TYR A 26 8.67 -11.47 -8.25
CA TYR A 26 8.41 -12.16 -9.50
C TYR A 26 7.09 -11.71 -10.16
N ARG A 27 6.05 -11.46 -9.37
CA ARG A 27 4.75 -10.94 -9.86
C ARG A 27 4.86 -9.49 -10.37
N TYR A 28 5.63 -8.66 -9.66
CA TYR A 28 5.90 -7.28 -10.06
C TYR A 28 6.75 -7.21 -11.34
N LEU A 29 7.77 -8.06 -11.46
CA LEU A 29 8.56 -8.21 -12.69
C LEU A 29 7.72 -8.75 -13.85
N GLY A 30 6.78 -9.66 -13.57
CA GLY A 30 5.79 -10.14 -14.55
C GLY A 30 4.91 -9.01 -15.09
N LEU A 31 4.42 -8.12 -14.22
CA LEU A 31 3.70 -6.91 -14.63
C LEU A 31 4.56 -6.01 -15.50
N LEU A 32 5.81 -5.74 -15.11
CA LEU A 32 6.72 -4.90 -15.89
C LEU A 32 7.01 -5.47 -17.28
N HIS A 33 7.24 -6.78 -17.39
CA HIS A 33 7.46 -7.44 -18.67
C HIS A 33 6.21 -7.47 -19.57
N PHE A 34 5.01 -7.53 -18.99
CA PHE A 34 3.76 -7.54 -19.76
C PHE A 34 3.25 -6.12 -20.10
N CYS A 35 3.66 -5.13 -19.31
CA CYS A 35 3.34 -3.71 -19.45
C CYS A 35 4.34 -2.93 -20.32
N ASP A 36 5.20 -3.60 -21.09
CA ASP A 36 6.15 -2.89 -21.94
C ASP A 36 5.38 -2.17 -23.05
N GLY A 37 5.35 -0.84 -22.96
CA GLY A 37 4.66 0.05 -23.89
C GLY A 37 5.48 0.18 -25.16
N GLU A 38 5.50 -0.89 -25.96
CA GLU A 38 6.26 -0.88 -27.21
C GLU A 38 5.87 0.36 -28.04
N PRO A 39 6.84 1.13 -28.55
CA PRO A 39 6.58 2.40 -29.22
C PRO A 39 5.77 2.27 -30.53
N ASN A 40 5.56 1.03 -30.99
CA ASN A 40 4.78 0.66 -32.17
C ASN A 40 3.43 -0.03 -31.84
N ASP A 41 3.02 -0.08 -30.57
CA ASP A 41 1.71 -0.63 -30.22
C ASP A 41 0.58 0.31 -30.67
N SER A 42 -0.55 -0.27 -31.11
CA SER A 42 -1.73 0.45 -31.60
C SER A 42 -2.23 1.49 -30.58
N ALA A 43 -2.28 1.08 -29.31
CA ALA A 43 -2.73 1.91 -28.21
C ALA A 43 -1.83 3.14 -27.99
N THR A 44 -0.51 2.96 -28.08
CA THR A 44 0.50 4.02 -27.94
C THR A 44 0.41 5.01 -29.10
N ILE A 45 0.20 4.52 -30.32
CA ILE A 45 0.04 5.37 -31.53
C ILE A 45 -1.26 6.19 -31.44
N ALA A 46 -2.37 5.57 -31.03
CA ALA A 46 -3.65 6.25 -30.86
C ALA A 46 -3.57 7.38 -29.82
N LEU A 47 -2.97 7.10 -28.64
CA LEU A 47 -2.77 8.13 -27.62
C LEU A 47 -1.85 9.26 -28.12
N ARG A 48 -0.76 8.91 -28.81
CA ARG A 48 0.17 9.92 -29.36
C ARG A 48 -0.54 10.87 -30.31
N ASN A 49 -1.43 10.35 -31.16
CA ASN A 49 -2.22 11.17 -32.08
C ASN A 49 -3.22 12.07 -31.32
N ALA A 50 -3.93 11.52 -30.33
CA ALA A 50 -4.87 12.29 -29.50
C ALA A 50 -4.19 13.38 -28.66
N CYS A 51 -3.03 13.10 -28.07
CA CYS A 51 -2.24 14.08 -27.32
C CYS A 51 -1.68 15.17 -28.23
N ARG A 52 -1.24 14.81 -29.44
CA ARG A 52 -0.76 15.78 -30.43
C ARG A 52 -1.88 16.73 -30.85
N GLU A 53 -3.10 16.22 -31.01
CA GLU A 53 -4.26 17.02 -31.36
C GLU A 53 -4.68 17.96 -30.22
N LYS A 54 -4.75 17.45 -28.98
CA LYS A 54 -5.28 18.22 -27.84
C LYS A 54 -4.27 19.19 -27.22
N HIS A 55 -2.99 18.84 -27.19
CA HIS A 55 -1.96 19.59 -26.46
C HIS A 55 -0.79 20.05 -27.32
N ASN A 56 -0.75 19.68 -28.61
CA ASN A 56 0.34 20.02 -29.54
C ASN A 56 1.74 19.54 -29.05
N VAL A 57 1.77 18.48 -28.23
CA VAL A 57 2.98 17.85 -27.69
C VAL A 57 3.12 16.43 -28.25
N THR A 58 4.32 16.08 -28.72
CA THR A 58 4.65 14.73 -29.19
C THR A 58 5.33 13.93 -28.08
N ILE A 59 4.63 12.90 -27.58
CA ILE A 59 5.14 12.00 -26.54
C ILE A 59 5.82 10.81 -27.23
N TYR A 60 7.14 10.68 -27.06
CA TYR A 60 7.95 9.60 -27.65
C TYR A 60 8.04 8.39 -26.73
N ASP A 61 8.23 8.64 -25.43
CA ASP A 61 8.26 7.64 -24.38
C ASP A 61 7.13 7.89 -23.38
N GLY A 62 6.42 6.83 -23.02
CA GLY A 62 5.69 6.79 -21.75
C GLY A 62 4.18 6.58 -21.84
N TRP A 63 3.72 6.00 -20.72
CA TRP A 63 2.37 5.60 -20.32
C TRP A 63 1.85 4.32 -20.96
N ILE A 64 1.54 3.36 -20.09
CA ILE A 64 0.80 2.14 -20.44
C ILE A 64 -0.60 2.58 -20.85
N VAL A 65 -0.92 2.45 -22.13
CA VAL A 65 -2.26 2.71 -22.65
C VAL A 65 -2.95 1.38 -22.87
N MET A 66 -4.05 1.15 -22.17
CA MET A 66 -4.87 -0.04 -22.37
C MET A 66 -5.99 0.29 -23.35
N GLU A 67 -5.78 -0.01 -24.63
CA GLU A 67 -6.84 0.03 -25.64
C GLU A 67 -7.57 -1.33 -25.66
N TYR A 68 -8.77 -1.38 -25.08
CA TYR A 68 -9.53 -2.65 -24.96
C TYR A 68 -10.21 -3.07 -26.28
N TRP A 69 -10.50 -2.12 -27.17
CA TRP A 69 -11.25 -2.31 -28.42
C TRP A 69 -10.56 -1.72 -29.67
N PRO A 70 -9.31 -2.10 -30.00
CA PRO A 70 -8.66 -1.63 -31.22
C PRO A 70 -9.47 -2.04 -32.45
N ASN A 71 -9.90 -1.06 -33.26
CA ASN A 71 -10.68 -1.26 -34.47
C ASN A 71 -11.96 -2.11 -34.26
N GLY A 72 -12.59 -2.03 -33.07
CA GLY A 72 -13.81 -2.77 -32.74
C GLY A 72 -13.61 -4.26 -32.48
N ARG A 73 -12.36 -4.73 -32.33
CA ARG A 73 -12.04 -6.11 -31.94
C ARG A 73 -11.52 -6.16 -30.53
N PHE A 74 -11.86 -7.24 -29.82
CA PHE A 74 -11.49 -7.41 -28.43
C PHE A 74 -9.99 -7.69 -28.29
N ALA A 75 -9.28 -6.85 -27.53
CA ALA A 75 -7.88 -7.07 -27.22
C ALA A 75 -7.72 -7.92 -25.94
N LEU A 76 -7.38 -9.19 -26.12
CA LEU A 76 -7.20 -10.12 -24.99
C LEU A 76 -6.03 -9.74 -24.08
N LYS A 77 -4.96 -9.16 -24.63
CA LYS A 77 -3.75 -8.78 -23.88
C LYS A 77 -4.02 -7.76 -22.76
N PRO A 78 -4.60 -6.57 -23.02
CA PRO A 78 -4.92 -5.59 -21.97
C PRO A 78 -5.98 -6.10 -20.99
N PHE A 79 -6.90 -6.96 -21.44
CA PHE A 79 -7.88 -7.58 -20.54
C PHE A 79 -7.24 -8.55 -19.54
N LEU A 80 -6.38 -9.46 -19.99
CA LEU A 80 -5.66 -10.36 -19.11
C LEU A 80 -4.75 -9.59 -18.13
N LEU A 81 -4.16 -8.50 -18.58
CA LEU A 81 -3.33 -7.62 -17.75
C LEU A 81 -4.17 -6.93 -16.68
N LEU A 82 -5.35 -6.41 -17.02
CA LEU A 82 -6.31 -5.84 -16.07
C LEU A 82 -6.73 -6.86 -15.01
N LEU A 83 -7.17 -8.05 -15.44
CA LEU A 83 -7.56 -9.13 -14.52
C LEU A 83 -6.42 -9.55 -13.60
N TYR A 84 -5.20 -9.65 -14.14
CA TYR A 84 -4.03 -9.98 -13.34
C TYR A 84 -3.75 -8.91 -12.27
N ALA A 85 -3.82 -7.63 -12.64
CA ALA A 85 -3.60 -6.53 -11.72
C ALA A 85 -4.68 -6.47 -10.62
N ASP A 86 -5.95 -6.69 -10.95
CA ASP A 86 -7.05 -6.71 -9.98
C ASP A 86 -6.93 -7.88 -9.01
N ILE A 87 -6.60 -9.09 -9.50
CA ILE A 87 -6.35 -10.26 -8.64
C ILE A 87 -5.16 -10.01 -7.71
N PHE A 88 -4.09 -9.41 -8.24
CA PHE A 88 -2.90 -9.09 -7.47
C PHE A 88 -3.23 -8.10 -6.33
N LEU A 89 -3.93 -7.01 -6.64
CA LEU A 89 -4.35 -6.01 -5.66
C LEU A 89 -5.28 -6.63 -4.60
N LEU A 90 -6.28 -7.40 -5.01
CA LEU A 90 -7.18 -8.09 -4.09
C LEU A 90 -6.43 -9.03 -3.15
N SER A 91 -5.49 -9.81 -3.67
CA SER A 91 -4.68 -10.72 -2.85
C SER A 91 -3.84 -9.99 -1.81
N SER A 92 -3.29 -8.82 -2.16
CA SER A 92 -2.52 -7.98 -1.24
C SER A 92 -3.40 -7.37 -0.14
N PHE A 93 -4.64 -7.00 -0.44
CA PHE A 93 -5.54 -6.49 0.60
C PHE A 93 -5.99 -7.59 1.56
N LEU A 94 -6.24 -8.80 1.06
CA LEU A 94 -6.59 -9.94 1.90
C LEU A 94 -5.47 -10.29 2.89
N THR A 95 -4.20 -10.21 2.48
CA THR A 95 -3.07 -10.46 3.39
C THR A 95 -2.94 -9.38 4.46
N VAL A 96 -3.18 -8.11 4.13
CA VAL A 96 -3.19 -7.01 5.11
C VAL A 96 -4.32 -7.20 6.12
N ILE A 97 -5.53 -7.53 5.65
CA ILE A 97 -6.70 -7.74 6.51
C ILE A 97 -6.47 -8.96 7.43
N SER A 98 -5.95 -10.07 6.90
CA SER A 98 -5.69 -11.27 7.69
C SER A 98 -4.62 -11.01 8.76
N LEU A 99 -3.52 -10.34 8.40
CA LEU A 99 -2.46 -9.99 9.34
C LEU A 99 -2.95 -9.01 10.41
N ALA A 100 -3.73 -7.99 10.02
CA ALA A 100 -4.32 -7.05 10.97
C ALA A 100 -5.25 -7.77 11.96
N THR A 101 -6.12 -8.65 11.45
CA THR A 101 -7.06 -9.43 12.28
C THR A 101 -6.33 -10.35 13.24
N MET A 102 -5.32 -11.09 12.75
CA MET A 102 -4.47 -11.96 13.56
C MET A 102 -3.76 -11.16 14.66
N THR A 103 -3.22 -10.00 14.33
CA THR A 103 -2.54 -9.13 15.30
C THR A 103 -3.50 -8.60 16.36
N PHE A 104 -4.70 -8.16 15.98
CA PHE A 104 -5.73 -7.75 16.93
C PHE A 104 -6.15 -8.90 17.85
N TYR A 105 -6.28 -10.10 17.30
CA TYR A 105 -6.61 -11.30 18.07
C TYR A 105 -5.51 -11.62 19.10
N HIS A 106 -4.23 -11.64 18.69
CA HIS A 106 -3.10 -11.90 19.59
C HIS A 106 -2.99 -10.84 20.70
N ILE A 107 -3.19 -9.56 20.41
CA ILE A 107 -3.17 -8.49 21.44
C ILE A 107 -4.32 -8.67 22.44
N ARG A 108 -5.46 -9.22 22.01
CA ARG A 108 -6.64 -9.45 22.86
C ARG A 108 -6.44 -10.64 23.79
N ILE A 109 -5.97 -11.78 23.27
CA ILE A 109 -5.87 -13.02 24.03
C ILE A 109 -4.61 -13.11 24.91
N ASN A 110 -3.52 -12.43 24.52
CA ASN A 110 -2.25 -12.57 25.20
C ASN A 110 -2.20 -11.72 26.48
N THR A 111 -2.35 -12.37 27.63
CA THR A 111 -2.28 -11.77 28.97
C THR A 111 -0.86 -11.63 29.49
N ALA A 112 0.13 -12.17 28.78
CA ALA A 112 1.55 -12.11 29.19
C ALA A 112 2.14 -10.69 29.12
N PHE A 113 1.50 -9.77 28.38
CA PHE A 113 1.98 -8.41 28.22
C PHE A 113 1.32 -7.43 29.19
N SER A 114 2.09 -6.41 29.59
CA SER A 114 1.56 -5.31 30.40
C SER A 114 0.44 -4.56 29.66
N GLU A 115 -0.53 -4.06 30.43
CA GLU A 115 -1.63 -3.24 29.91
C GLU A 115 -1.15 -2.02 29.12
N TYR A 116 -0.01 -1.44 29.54
CA TYR A 116 0.63 -0.33 28.82
C TYR A 116 1.07 -0.74 27.41
N TYR A 117 1.79 -1.86 27.30
CA TYR A 117 2.30 -2.36 26.02
C TYR A 117 1.17 -2.71 25.05
N ARG A 118 0.10 -3.36 25.55
CA ARG A 118 -1.10 -3.69 24.75
C ARG A 118 -1.78 -2.45 24.18
N ARG A 119 -1.90 -1.38 24.98
CA ARG A 119 -2.47 -0.10 24.55
C ARG A 119 -1.61 0.57 23.47
N LEU A 120 -0.29 0.50 23.61
CA LEU A 120 0.64 1.05 22.62
C LEU A 120 0.53 0.29 21.28
N GLN A 121 0.64 -1.05 21.30
CA GLN A 121 0.53 -1.87 20.09
C GLN A 121 -0.81 -1.66 19.37
N ARG A 122 -1.92 -1.59 20.11
CA ARG A 122 -3.24 -1.33 19.52
C ARG A 122 -3.30 0.03 18.81
N LYS A 123 -2.71 1.07 19.39
CA LYS A 123 -2.67 2.40 18.76
C LYS A 123 -1.86 2.39 17.47
N VAL A 124 -0.70 1.74 17.47
CA VAL A 124 0.14 1.60 16.27
C VAL A 124 -0.61 0.81 15.19
N LEU A 125 -1.27 -0.29 15.56
CA LEU A 125 -2.05 -1.10 14.61
C LEU A 125 -3.21 -0.30 14.00
N ILE A 126 -3.95 0.46 14.81
CA ILE A 126 -5.01 1.36 14.30
C ILE A 126 -4.42 2.41 13.36
N ALA A 127 -3.25 2.97 13.66
CA ALA A 127 -2.57 3.92 12.78
C ALA A 127 -2.17 3.28 11.45
N LEU A 128 -1.64 2.06 11.45
CA LEU A 128 -1.31 1.31 10.24
C LEU A 128 -2.56 0.98 9.41
N CYS A 129 -3.68 0.64 10.03
CA CYS A 129 -4.95 0.43 9.33
C CYS A 129 -5.48 1.73 8.71
N ALA A 130 -5.39 2.85 9.43
CA ALA A 130 -5.78 4.16 8.90
C ALA A 130 -4.86 4.58 7.74
N GLN A 131 -3.57 4.33 7.86
CA GLN A 131 -2.58 4.64 6.83
C GLN A 131 -2.80 3.81 5.57
N THR A 132 -3.10 2.51 5.70
CA THR A 132 -3.42 1.65 4.55
C THR A 132 -4.75 2.02 3.87
N ALA A 133 -5.70 2.62 4.59
CA ALA A 133 -6.94 3.14 4.01
C ALA A 133 -6.72 4.36 3.09
N VAL A 134 -5.67 5.16 3.29
CA VAL A 134 -5.39 6.34 2.46
C VAL A 134 -5.08 5.98 1.00
N PRO A 135 -4.07 5.15 0.67
CA PRO A 135 -3.80 4.77 -0.71
C PRO A 135 -4.93 3.91 -1.31
N LEU A 136 -5.67 3.18 -0.47
CA LEU A 136 -6.90 2.48 -0.90
C LEU A 136 -7.92 3.44 -1.51
N LEU A 137 -8.18 4.57 -0.84
CA LEU A 137 -9.16 5.55 -1.30
C LEU A 137 -8.59 6.50 -2.36
N CYS A 138 -7.33 6.93 -2.20
CA CYS A 138 -6.74 7.97 -3.04
C CYS A 138 -6.10 7.44 -4.32
N VAL A 139 -5.75 6.15 -4.36
CA VAL A 139 -5.03 5.55 -5.50
C VAL A 139 -5.81 4.38 -6.07
N TYR A 140 -6.22 3.44 -5.23
CA TYR A 140 -6.86 2.22 -5.73
C TYR A 140 -8.28 2.46 -6.27
N LEU A 141 -9.12 3.23 -5.57
CA LEU A 141 -10.45 3.58 -6.06
C LEU A 141 -10.42 4.30 -7.44
N PRO A 142 -9.61 5.36 -7.64
CA PRO A 142 -9.50 5.99 -8.96
C PRO A 142 -8.91 5.04 -10.02
N TYR A 143 -7.93 4.20 -9.65
CA TYR A 143 -7.36 3.19 -10.55
C TYR A 143 -8.41 2.22 -11.07
N VAL A 144 -9.19 1.61 -10.16
CA VAL A 144 -10.25 0.65 -10.52
C VAL A 144 -11.28 1.34 -11.41
N SER A 145 -11.68 2.57 -11.07
CA SER A 145 -12.65 3.33 -11.86
C SER A 145 -12.15 3.57 -13.28
N ILE A 146 -10.96 4.17 -13.46
CA ILE A 146 -10.45 4.54 -14.79
C ILE A 146 -10.22 3.32 -15.69
N LEU A 147 -9.77 2.20 -15.14
CA LEU A 147 -9.42 1.03 -15.94
C LEU A 147 -10.59 0.08 -16.19
N ASN A 148 -11.53 -0.05 -15.25
CA ASN A 148 -12.68 -0.94 -15.43
C ASN A 148 -13.84 -0.25 -16.14
N THR A 149 -14.06 1.05 -15.93
CA THR A 149 -15.15 1.78 -16.57
C THR A 149 -15.17 1.66 -18.11
N PRO A 150 -14.07 1.86 -18.86
CA PRO A 150 -14.07 1.71 -20.32
C PRO A 150 -14.29 0.26 -20.78
N PHE A 151 -14.10 -0.72 -19.90
CA PHE A 151 -14.39 -2.13 -20.20
C PHE A 151 -15.88 -2.46 -20.04
N PHE A 152 -16.53 -1.92 -19.01
CA PHE A 152 -17.94 -2.19 -18.70
C PHE A 152 -18.93 -1.22 -19.36
N ASP A 153 -18.44 -0.23 -20.11
CA ASP A 153 -19.26 0.82 -20.73
C ASP A 153 -20.16 1.55 -19.69
N ILE A 154 -19.61 1.74 -18.49
CA ILE A 154 -20.28 2.46 -17.39
C ILE A 154 -19.92 3.95 -17.54
N ASN A 155 -20.78 4.86 -17.08
CA ASN A 155 -20.38 6.27 -16.98
C ASN A 155 -19.23 6.44 -15.97
N ASP A 156 -18.25 7.29 -16.29
CA ASP A 156 -17.12 7.60 -15.41
C ASP A 156 -17.57 8.04 -14.02
N PHE A 157 -17.34 7.19 -13.01
CA PHE A 157 -17.63 7.50 -11.61
C PHE A 157 -16.68 8.57 -11.06
N VAL A 158 -15.42 8.59 -11.54
CA VAL A 158 -14.41 9.60 -11.21
C VAL A 158 -13.76 10.06 -12.51
N SER A 159 -13.81 11.37 -12.79
CA SER A 159 -13.14 11.94 -13.97
C SER A 159 -11.62 11.72 -13.90
N PRO A 160 -10.94 11.49 -15.04
CA PRO A 160 -9.48 11.30 -15.11
C PRO A 160 -8.65 12.46 -14.52
N GLU A 161 -9.18 13.68 -14.55
CA GLU A 161 -8.50 14.87 -14.00
C GLU A 161 -8.55 14.89 -12.47
N MET A 162 -9.70 14.52 -11.91
CA MET A 162 -9.89 14.39 -10.46
C MET A 162 -9.06 13.24 -9.91
N SER A 163 -9.03 12.10 -10.59
CA SER A 163 -8.21 10.96 -10.16
C SER A 163 -6.72 11.29 -10.16
N ALA A 164 -6.20 11.94 -11.20
CA ALA A 164 -4.81 12.39 -11.24
C ALA A 164 -4.48 13.33 -10.06
N SER A 165 -5.40 14.24 -9.73
CA SER A 165 -5.26 15.16 -8.60
C SER A 165 -5.24 14.42 -7.26
N VAL A 166 -6.18 13.50 -7.03
CA VAL A 166 -6.28 12.72 -5.78
C VAL A 166 -5.07 11.81 -5.60
N VAL A 167 -4.61 11.16 -6.68
CA VAL A 167 -3.37 10.37 -6.67
C VAL A 167 -2.19 11.28 -6.33
N SER A 168 -2.02 12.43 -6.99
CA SER A 168 -0.89 13.32 -6.69
C SER A 168 -0.85 13.80 -5.23
N ALA A 169 -2.01 13.91 -4.58
CA ALA A 169 -2.14 14.35 -3.19
C ALA A 169 -2.01 13.21 -2.17
N PHE A 170 -1.98 11.93 -2.58
CA PHE A 170 -1.94 10.79 -1.65
C PHE A 170 -0.79 10.89 -0.63
N PRO A 171 0.45 11.29 -0.97
CA PRO A 171 1.55 11.34 0.00
C PRO A 171 1.29 12.37 1.10
N LEU A 172 0.63 13.47 0.75
CA LEU A 172 0.27 14.53 1.71
C LEU A 172 -0.77 14.01 2.71
N TRP A 173 -1.79 13.30 2.22
CA TRP A 173 -2.81 12.69 3.09
C TRP A 173 -2.23 11.59 3.99
N ASP A 174 -1.33 10.77 3.45
CA ASP A 174 -0.66 9.71 4.21
C ASP A 174 0.13 10.28 5.40
N ALA A 175 0.92 11.32 5.13
CA ALA A 175 1.67 12.06 6.14
C ALA A 175 0.73 12.74 7.17
N ALA A 176 -0.37 13.34 6.71
CA ALA A 176 -1.33 13.97 7.61
C ALA A 176 -1.98 12.95 8.56
N VAL A 177 -2.38 11.77 8.07
CA VAL A 177 -3.02 10.74 8.89
C VAL A 177 -2.08 10.23 9.99
N ILE A 178 -0.83 9.88 9.66
CA ILE A 178 0.12 9.37 10.66
C ILE A 178 0.46 10.44 11.72
N ILE A 179 0.67 11.68 11.28
CA ILE A 179 0.94 12.80 12.19
C ILE A 179 -0.24 13.03 13.12
N LEU A 180 -1.48 13.01 12.62
CA LEU A 180 -2.67 13.26 13.43
C LEU A 180 -3.00 12.10 14.38
N LEU A 181 -2.80 10.85 13.98
CA LEU A 181 -3.23 9.68 14.76
C LEU A 181 -2.25 9.31 15.87
N MET A 182 -0.95 9.52 15.66
CA MET A 182 0.06 9.14 16.64
C MET A 182 0.54 10.34 17.46
N LYS A 183 0.34 10.26 18.78
CA LYS A 183 0.66 11.35 19.72
C LYS A 183 2.13 11.78 19.64
N ASP A 184 3.06 10.84 19.56
CA ASP A 184 4.49 11.15 19.52
C ASP A 184 4.86 11.95 18.26
N TYR A 185 4.18 11.70 17.14
CA TYR A 185 4.35 12.48 15.91
C TYR A 185 3.73 13.87 16.03
N ARG A 186 2.55 14.02 16.63
CA ARG A 186 1.97 15.35 16.92
C ARG A 186 2.89 16.19 17.80
N ASP A 187 3.38 15.60 18.89
CA ASP A 187 4.25 16.29 19.85
C ASP A 187 5.58 16.66 19.18
N GLY A 188 6.10 15.81 18.29
CA GLY A 188 7.22 16.11 17.39
C GLY A 188 6.94 17.30 16.47
N ALA A 189 5.86 17.26 15.70
CA ALA A 189 5.48 18.30 14.74
C ALA A 189 5.28 19.66 15.44
N VAL A 190 4.57 19.68 16.57
CA VAL A 190 4.40 20.89 17.39
C VAL A 190 5.75 21.40 17.89
N SER A 191 6.66 20.52 18.33
CA SER A 191 7.98 20.95 18.80
C SER A 191 8.85 21.56 17.69
N MET A 192 8.74 21.07 16.45
CA MET A 192 9.45 21.60 15.29
C MET A 192 8.87 22.94 14.84
N LEU A 193 7.54 23.06 14.80
CA LEU A 193 6.85 24.29 14.39
C LEU A 193 6.97 25.42 15.42
N TRP A 194 6.90 25.10 16.72
CA TRP A 194 6.93 26.09 17.79
C TRP A 194 8.29 26.24 18.49
N ARG A 195 9.37 25.64 17.98
CA ARG A 195 10.73 25.69 18.56
C ARG A 195 10.76 25.51 20.08
N ARG A 196 10.02 24.54 20.62
CA ARG A 196 10.19 24.18 22.04
C ARG A 196 11.50 23.40 22.17
N ARG A 197 12.54 24.03 22.76
CA ARG A 197 13.78 23.32 23.15
C ARG A 197 13.40 22.15 24.05
N LYS A 198 13.54 20.91 23.56
CA LYS A 198 13.36 19.72 24.42
C LYS A 198 14.51 19.69 25.43
N PRO A 199 14.25 19.52 26.75
CA PRO A 199 15.33 19.19 27.69
C PRO A 199 15.96 17.86 27.27
N ARG A 200 17.28 17.79 27.38
CA ARG A 200 18.10 16.64 26.97
C ARG A 200 17.63 15.40 27.73
N VAL A 201 17.01 14.44 27.04
CA VAL A 201 16.70 13.13 27.64
C VAL A 201 18.02 12.40 27.80
N ILE A 202 18.54 12.38 29.03
CA ILE A 202 19.68 11.54 29.39
C ILE A 202 19.12 10.11 29.45
N ALA A 203 19.57 9.26 28.53
CA ALA A 203 19.30 7.84 28.62
C ALA A 203 19.90 7.31 29.93
N VAL A 204 19.06 7.03 30.91
CA VAL A 204 19.48 6.26 32.09
C VAL A 204 19.56 4.81 31.64
N THR A 205 20.76 4.38 31.30
CA THR A 205 21.09 2.96 31.14
C THR A 205 20.80 2.27 32.46
N GLN A 206 19.70 1.52 32.56
CA GLN A 206 19.49 0.60 33.66
C GLN A 206 20.49 -0.56 33.52
N ALA A 207 21.63 -0.43 34.19
CA ALA A 207 22.53 -1.55 34.37
C ALA A 207 21.82 -2.62 35.20
N PHE A 208 21.59 -3.79 34.61
CA PHE A 208 21.20 -4.99 35.35
C PHE A 208 22.33 -5.34 36.31
N THR A 209 22.19 -4.98 37.59
CA THR A 209 23.05 -5.52 38.65
C THR A 209 22.63 -6.97 38.89
N THR A 210 23.42 -7.92 38.42
CA THR A 210 23.35 -9.30 38.88
C THR A 210 23.81 -9.32 40.34
N CYS A 211 22.87 -9.45 41.28
CA CYS A 211 23.21 -9.87 42.64
C CYS A 211 23.53 -11.38 42.60
N ASN A 212 24.78 -11.71 42.91
CA ASN A 212 25.21 -13.07 43.23
C ASN A 212 24.46 -13.54 44.50
N VAL A 213 23.87 -14.72 44.42
CA VAL A 213 23.64 -15.61 45.57
C VAL A 213 24.13 -17.00 45.16
#